data_AF-A0A8R1IDA2-F1
#
_entry.id   AF-A0A8R1IDA2-F1
#
_cell.length_a   1.000
_cell.length_b   1.000
_cell.length_c   1.000
_cell.angle_alpha   90.00
_cell.angle_beta   90.00
_cell.angle_gamma   90.00
#
_symmetry.space_group_name_H-M   'P 1'
#
loop_
_entity.id
_entity.type
_entity.pdbx_description
1 polymer ?
#
loop_
_entity_poly.entity_id
_entity_poly.type
_entity_poly.pdbx_seq_one_letter_code
_entity_poly.pdbx_strand_id
1 'polypeptide(L)'
;MMPIFSSIGVFSLFDVHATDNAIVVLFFVITCVGINRIFVTIRTFQASGHCYGSPNMSQKEMHSRITETMRRSIPTVLTSSLICSTCFFLAGGVPPYVSVKMPAVEVFARHAGLAMLFDTAFYLLLMLPLFQYDARREMAGRCEVWPWYRLHSRSQDEICTMNANGSLRSPVDWFKHAIAPLIHNKWCRAGVLGMFSFTLIGSVYCTLMLEYGFDQTMAFSKSSYLSRHFENLNENLNIGPPVWFVVEGDVQWHDEKVQRKFCTLAGCDENSMGNTIRSLAFAENYPGNFLHGDVYIWLDSFLQFMHPRGTCCKDQRQQL
;
A
#
# COMPACT_ATOMS: atom_id res chain seq x y z
N MET A 1 -14.45 11.19 3.78
CA MET A 1 -13.57 11.72 4.86
C MET A 1 -13.92 11.17 6.24
N MET A 2 -15.17 11.31 6.74
CA MET A 2 -15.58 10.75 8.04
C MET A 2 -15.17 9.28 8.30
N PRO A 3 -15.31 8.33 7.34
CA PRO A 3 -14.88 6.95 7.56
C PRO A 3 -13.41 6.78 7.94
N ILE A 4 -12.54 7.65 7.40
CA ILE A 4 -11.10 7.60 7.58
C ILE A 4 -10.75 8.05 9.01
N PHE A 5 -11.32 9.17 9.45
CA PHE A 5 -11.15 9.65 10.83
C PHE A 5 -11.71 8.67 11.86
N SER A 6 -12.87 8.05 11.58
CA SER A 6 -13.41 7.01 12.46
C SER A 6 -12.48 5.80 12.57
N SER A 7 -11.91 5.33 11.46
CA SER A 7 -10.94 4.22 11.46
C SER A 7 -9.68 4.55 12.26
N ILE A 8 -9.06 5.71 12.00
CA ILE A 8 -7.88 6.20 12.73
C ILE A 8 -8.19 6.35 14.22
N GLY A 9 -9.36 6.90 14.56
CA GLY A 9 -9.80 7.06 15.95
C GLY A 9 -9.93 5.73 16.68
N VAL A 10 -10.51 4.69 16.06
CA VAL A 10 -10.62 3.36 16.67
C VAL A 10 -9.24 2.75 16.90
N PHE A 11 -8.35 2.76 15.90
CA PHE A 11 -7.01 2.17 16.06
C PHE A 11 -6.12 2.96 17.02
N SER A 12 -6.31 4.28 17.12
CA SER A 12 -5.63 5.11 18.12
C SER A 12 -6.04 4.77 19.56
N LEU A 13 -7.24 4.21 19.79
CA LEU A 13 -7.65 3.72 21.13
C LEU A 13 -6.94 2.42 21.52
N PHE A 14 -6.47 1.65 20.53
CA PHE A 14 -5.71 0.41 20.71
C PHE A 14 -4.19 0.62 20.59
N ASP A 15 -3.73 1.88 20.67
CA ASP A 15 -2.30 2.25 20.58
C ASP A 15 -1.62 1.84 19.25
N VAL A 16 -2.41 1.68 18.19
CA VAL A 16 -1.89 1.41 16.84
C VAL A 16 -1.85 2.71 16.05
N HIS A 17 -0.67 3.34 15.99
CA HIS A 17 -0.48 4.60 15.29
C HIS A 17 -0.33 4.40 13.78
N ALA A 18 -1.04 5.22 13.00
CA ALA A 18 -0.88 5.29 11.55
C ALA A 18 0.41 6.04 11.18
N THR A 19 1.12 5.58 10.16
CA THR A 19 2.26 6.30 9.59
C THR A 19 1.79 7.39 8.63
N ASP A 20 2.52 8.51 8.54
CA ASP A 20 2.12 9.67 7.72
C ASP A 20 1.88 9.30 6.25
N ASN A 21 2.77 8.48 5.68
CA ASN A 21 2.64 7.99 4.30
C ASN A 21 1.37 7.13 4.12
N ALA A 22 1.02 6.31 5.12
CA ALA A 22 -0.19 5.50 5.07
C ALA A 22 -1.46 6.36 5.10
N ILE A 23 -1.45 7.45 5.88
CA ILE A 23 -2.60 8.37 5.97
C ILE A 23 -2.89 8.98 4.59
N VAL A 24 -1.88 9.49 3.89
CA VAL A 24 -2.05 10.11 2.56
C VAL A 24 -2.69 9.12 1.56
N VAL A 25 -2.15 7.90 1.50
CA VAL A 25 -2.68 6.86 0.60
C VAL A 25 -4.11 6.45 1.00
N LEU A 26 -4.37 6.31 2.30
CA LEU A 26 -5.67 5.96 2.84
C LEU A 26 -6.74 6.99 2.45
N PHE A 27 -6.42 8.28 2.56
CA PHE A 27 -7.33 9.35 2.13
C PHE A 27 -7.66 9.24 0.65
N PHE A 28 -6.68 9.02 -0.21
CA PHE A 28 -6.88 8.91 -1.65
C PHE A 28 -7.76 7.70 -2.00
N VAL A 29 -7.38 6.51 -1.54
CA VAL A 29 -8.04 5.25 -1.91
C VAL A 29 -9.49 5.23 -1.43
N ILE A 30 -9.75 5.53 -0.16
CA ILE A 30 -11.10 5.47 0.41
C ILE A 30 -11.99 6.57 -0.18
N THR A 31 -11.46 7.76 -0.44
CA THR A 31 -12.23 8.83 -1.09
C THR A 31 -12.62 8.45 -2.52
N CYS A 32 -11.70 7.88 -3.31
CA CYS A 32 -12.01 7.41 -4.66
C CYS A 32 -13.09 6.33 -4.66
N VAL A 33 -13.02 5.37 -3.73
CA VAL A 33 -14.03 4.31 -3.60
C VAL A 33 -15.39 4.89 -3.19
N GLY A 34 -15.42 5.78 -2.21
CA GLY A 34 -16.66 6.45 -1.75
C GLY A 34 -17.33 7.28 -2.86
N ILE A 35 -16.55 8.04 -3.63
CA ILE A 35 -17.06 8.82 -4.78
C ILE A 35 -17.68 7.89 -5.83
N ASN A 36 -17.02 6.79 -6.15
CA ASN A 36 -17.53 5.83 -7.13
C ASN A 36 -18.90 5.25 -6.71
N ARG A 37 -19.07 4.93 -5.43
CA ARG A 37 -20.34 4.43 -4.88
C ARG A 37 -21.48 5.42 -5.05
N ILE A 38 -21.24 6.69 -4.69
CA ILE A 38 -22.24 7.76 -4.84
C ILE A 38 -22.60 7.95 -6.31
N PHE A 39 -21.59 7.97 -7.19
CA PHE A 39 -21.79 8.15 -8.63
C PHE A 39 -22.61 7.02 -9.24
N VAL A 40 -22.31 5.76 -8.91
CA VAL A 40 -23.09 4.60 -9.37
C VAL A 40 -24.55 4.74 -8.94
N THR A 41 -24.83 5.07 -7.68
CA THR A 41 -26.21 5.22 -7.18
C THR A 41 -26.98 6.31 -7.92
N ILE A 42 -26.41 7.51 -8.06
CA ILE A 42 -27.03 8.62 -8.77
C ILE A 42 -27.27 8.25 -10.24
N ARG A 43 -26.30 7.61 -10.89
CA ARG A 43 -26.45 7.19 -12.30
C ARG A 43 -27.49 6.10 -12.46
N THR A 44 -27.58 5.14 -11.55
CA THR A 44 -28.64 4.12 -11.59
C THR A 44 -30.02 4.72 -11.42
N PHE A 45 -30.14 5.81 -10.65
CA PHE A 45 -31.39 6.58 -10.53
C PHE A 45 -31.71 7.32 -11.83
N GLN A 46 -30.76 8.07 -12.39
CA GLN A 46 -30.96 8.81 -13.65
C GLN A 46 -31.28 7.86 -14.82
N ALA A 47 -30.58 6.74 -14.94
CA ALA A 47 -30.81 5.75 -15.99
C ALA A 47 -32.17 5.06 -15.92
N SER A 48 -32.84 5.08 -14.76
CA SER A 48 -34.19 4.51 -14.59
C SER A 48 -35.32 5.40 -15.15
N GLY A 49 -34.99 6.48 -15.88
CA GLY A 49 -35.96 7.35 -16.54
C GLY A 49 -36.55 8.38 -15.58
N HIS A 50 -35.70 9.27 -15.06
CA HIS A 50 -36.12 10.36 -14.17
C HIS A 50 -36.94 11.42 -14.93
N CYS A 51 -38.19 11.63 -14.50
CA CYS A 51 -39.00 12.77 -14.94
C CYS A 51 -39.03 13.78 -13.79
N TYR A 52 -38.52 15.00 -14.03
CA TYR A 52 -38.64 16.14 -13.12
C TYR A 52 -40.11 16.53 -12.97
N GLY A 53 -40.76 16.11 -11.88
CA GLY A 53 -42.12 16.55 -11.57
C GLY A 53 -43.14 16.20 -12.64
N SER A 54 -43.26 14.92 -13.02
CA SER A 54 -44.30 14.49 -13.95
C SER A 54 -45.70 14.83 -13.38
N PRO A 55 -46.58 15.50 -14.15
CA PRO A 55 -47.94 15.77 -13.71
C PRO A 55 -48.68 14.43 -13.60
N ASN A 56 -49.15 14.07 -12.40
CA ASN A 56 -49.79 12.80 -12.01
C ASN A 56 -48.91 11.62 -11.56
N MET A 57 -47.67 11.82 -11.12
CA MET A 57 -46.97 10.73 -10.41
C MET A 57 -47.58 10.46 -9.03
N SER A 58 -48.11 9.25 -8.83
CA SER A 58 -48.56 8.79 -7.51
C SER A 58 -47.38 8.65 -6.56
N GLN A 59 -47.60 8.98 -5.27
CA GLN A 59 -46.60 8.75 -4.22
C GLN A 59 -46.11 7.30 -4.20
N LYS A 60 -46.97 6.33 -4.53
CA LYS A 60 -46.59 4.91 -4.61
C LYS A 60 -45.55 4.65 -5.71
N GLU A 61 -45.67 5.30 -6.86
CA GLU A 61 -44.72 5.15 -7.97
C GLU A 61 -43.37 5.78 -7.64
N MET A 62 -43.38 6.96 -7.01
CA MET A 62 -42.16 7.62 -6.52
C MET A 62 -41.37 6.71 -5.56
N HIS A 63 -42.05 6.10 -4.59
CA HIS A 63 -41.41 5.18 -3.66
C HIS A 63 -40.92 3.91 -4.35
N SER A 64 -41.68 3.37 -5.30
CA SER A 64 -41.29 2.19 -6.08
C SER A 64 -39.97 2.41 -6.84
N ARG A 65 -39.83 3.57 -7.51
CA ARG A 65 -38.62 3.91 -8.29
C ARG A 65 -37.38 4.04 -7.41
N ILE A 66 -37.49 4.78 -6.29
CA ILE A 66 -36.38 4.91 -5.32
C ILE A 66 -35.99 3.53 -4.78
N THR A 67 -36.99 2.71 -4.43
CA THR A 67 -36.76 1.36 -3.89
C THR A 67 -36.07 0.46 -4.91
N GLU A 68 -36.44 0.54 -6.19
CA GLU A 68 -35.80 -0.23 -7.25
C GLU A 68 -34.33 0.18 -7.47
N THR A 69 -34.03 1.49 -7.46
CA THR A 69 -32.64 1.96 -7.51
C THR A 69 -31.83 1.40 -6.35
N MET A 70 -32.38 1.46 -5.14
CA MET A 70 -31.73 0.94 -3.93
C MET A 70 -31.51 -0.56 -3.97
N ARG A 71 -32.50 -1.30 -4.46
CA ARG A 71 -32.43 -2.75 -4.63
C ARG A 71 -31.28 -3.16 -5.54
N ARG A 72 -30.91 -2.33 -6.52
CA ARG A 72 -29.76 -2.58 -7.41
C ARG A 72 -28.42 -2.11 -6.84
N SER A 73 -28.40 -0.96 -6.16
CA SER A 73 -27.16 -0.35 -5.65
C SER A 73 -26.67 -0.96 -4.33
N ILE A 74 -27.56 -1.32 -3.40
CA ILE A 74 -27.15 -1.78 -2.07
C ILE A 74 -26.36 -3.09 -2.13
N PRO A 75 -26.81 -4.16 -2.83
CA PRO A 75 -26.07 -5.42 -2.84
C PRO A 75 -24.71 -5.30 -3.50
N THR A 76 -24.60 -4.51 -4.57
CA THR A 76 -23.35 -4.28 -5.31
C THR A 76 -22.34 -3.51 -4.47
N VAL A 77 -22.77 -2.46 -3.75
CA VAL A 77 -21.90 -1.74 -2.82
C VAL A 77 -21.50 -2.63 -1.65
N LEU A 78 -22.44 -3.37 -1.04
CA LEU A 78 -22.15 -4.21 0.13
C LEU A 78 -21.16 -5.34 -0.20
N THR A 79 -21.40 -6.07 -1.30
CA THR A 79 -20.51 -7.17 -1.74
C THR A 79 -19.11 -6.67 -2.08
N SER A 80 -18.97 -5.61 -2.87
CA SER A 80 -17.66 -5.03 -3.19
C SER A 80 -16.94 -4.51 -1.94
N SER A 81 -17.66 -3.87 -1.02
CA SER A 81 -17.10 -3.39 0.24
C SER A 81 -16.56 -4.51 1.12
N LEU A 82 -17.33 -5.59 1.27
CA LEU A 82 -16.95 -6.74 2.07
C LEU A 82 -15.71 -7.41 1.47
N ILE A 83 -15.68 -7.63 0.14
CA ILE A 83 -14.51 -8.21 -0.54
C ILE A 83 -13.28 -7.32 -0.31
N CYS A 84 -13.37 -6.02 -0.55
CA CYS A 84 -12.25 -5.10 -0.33
C CYS A 84 -11.79 -5.11 1.14
N SER A 85 -12.72 -5.02 2.08
CA SER A 85 -12.42 -5.02 3.51
C SER A 85 -11.75 -6.33 3.94
N THR A 86 -12.26 -7.48 3.50
CA THR A 86 -11.64 -8.79 3.78
C THR A 86 -10.25 -8.88 3.18
N CYS A 87 -10.04 -8.41 1.95
CA CYS A 87 -8.72 -8.41 1.33
C CYS A 87 -7.72 -7.54 2.11
N PHE A 88 -8.15 -6.35 2.57
CA PHE A 88 -7.30 -5.49 3.39
C PHE A 88 -7.00 -6.09 4.77
N PHE A 89 -7.98 -6.72 5.42
CA PHE A 89 -7.74 -7.40 6.69
C PHE A 89 -6.83 -8.63 6.54
N LEU A 90 -6.96 -9.38 5.44
CA LEU A 90 -6.04 -10.48 5.11
C LEU A 90 -4.62 -9.97 4.89
N ALA A 91 -4.44 -8.83 4.19
CA ALA A 91 -3.13 -8.20 4.02
C ALA A 91 -2.57 -7.60 5.32
N GLY A 92 -3.45 -7.14 6.21
CA GLY A 92 -3.11 -6.58 7.53
C GLY A 92 -2.78 -7.63 8.60
N GLY A 93 -2.67 -8.91 8.24
CA GLY A 93 -2.22 -9.96 9.16
C GLY A 93 -3.19 -10.23 10.31
N VAL A 94 -4.50 -10.28 10.05
CA VAL A 94 -5.44 -10.83 11.05
C VAL A 94 -5.13 -12.34 11.18
N PRO A 95 -4.88 -12.86 12.40
CA PRO A 95 -4.60 -14.28 12.60
C PRO A 95 -5.76 -15.13 12.02
N PRO A 96 -5.51 -16.14 11.17
CA PRO A 96 -4.29 -16.95 11.08
C PRO A 96 -3.49 -16.84 9.75
N TYR A 97 -3.64 -15.80 8.92
CA TYR A 97 -2.97 -15.75 7.60
C TYR A 97 -2.13 -14.49 7.33
N VAL A 98 -0.91 -14.75 6.83
CA VAL A 98 0.07 -13.88 6.15
C VAL A 98 0.12 -12.42 6.62
N SER A 99 0.85 -12.15 7.71
CA SER A 99 1.41 -10.81 7.93
C SER A 99 2.49 -10.52 6.89
N VAL A 100 2.31 -9.45 6.11
CA VAL A 100 3.41 -8.87 5.34
C VAL A 100 4.48 -8.43 6.35
N LYS A 101 5.74 -8.88 6.17
CA LYS A 101 6.86 -8.55 7.08
C LYS A 101 7.18 -7.04 7.17
N MET A 102 6.48 -6.20 6.41
CA MET A 102 6.64 -4.75 6.41
C MET A 102 5.56 -4.09 7.29
N PRO A 103 5.93 -3.56 8.48
CA PRO A 103 4.96 -3.03 9.45
C PRO A 103 4.16 -1.84 8.91
N ALA A 104 4.76 -1.03 8.01
CA ALA A 104 4.07 0.09 7.39
C ALA A 104 2.85 -0.35 6.55
N VAL A 105 2.97 -1.46 5.81
CA VAL A 105 1.89 -1.99 4.97
C VAL A 105 0.82 -2.65 5.83
N GLU A 106 1.23 -3.35 6.89
CA GLU A 106 0.33 -3.97 7.85
C GLU A 106 -0.60 -2.95 8.52
N VAL A 107 -0.02 -1.87 9.06
CA VAL A 107 -0.76 -0.78 9.70
C VAL A 107 -1.70 -0.12 8.69
N PHE A 108 -1.23 0.19 7.49
CA PHE A 108 -2.06 0.74 6.41
C PHE A 108 -3.26 -0.16 6.10
N ALA A 109 -3.02 -1.45 5.90
CA ALA A 109 -4.04 -2.40 5.49
C ALA A 109 -5.12 -2.57 6.57
N ARG A 110 -4.75 -2.61 7.86
CA ARG A 110 -5.72 -2.63 8.98
C ARG A 110 -6.61 -1.39 8.99
N HIS A 111 -6.01 -0.20 8.85
CA HIS A 111 -6.75 1.06 8.81
C HIS A 111 -7.66 1.15 7.59
N ALA A 112 -7.20 0.71 6.41
CA ALA A 112 -7.98 0.68 5.17
C ALA A 112 -9.16 -0.30 5.26
N GLY A 113 -8.95 -1.49 5.81
CA GLY A 113 -9.99 -2.49 6.00
C GLY A 113 -11.14 -2.00 6.86
N LEU A 114 -10.84 -1.34 7.98
CA LEU A 114 -11.84 -0.76 8.87
C LEU A 114 -12.49 0.51 8.29
N ALA A 115 -11.70 1.38 7.65
CA ALA A 115 -12.23 2.57 6.97
C ALA A 115 -13.23 2.19 5.88
N MET A 116 -13.01 1.08 5.17
CA MET A 116 -13.94 0.55 4.17
C MET A 116 -15.27 0.13 4.79
N LEU A 117 -15.27 -0.50 5.97
CA LEU A 117 -16.49 -0.87 6.69
C LEU A 117 -17.26 0.37 7.16
N PHE A 118 -16.56 1.35 7.74
CA PHE A 118 -17.18 2.62 8.10
C PHE A 118 -17.72 3.38 6.89
N ASP A 119 -17.05 3.30 5.73
CA ASP A 119 -17.54 3.92 4.50
C ASP A 119 -18.86 3.30 4.06
N THR A 120 -18.96 1.96 4.12
CA THR A 120 -20.22 1.26 3.82
C THR A 120 -21.31 1.57 4.84
N ALA A 121 -20.96 1.65 6.14
CA ALA A 121 -21.92 2.00 7.19
C ALA A 121 -22.46 3.42 6.99
N PHE A 122 -21.59 4.42 6.78
CA PHE A 122 -22.01 5.80 6.53
C PHE A 122 -22.71 5.97 5.18
N TYR A 123 -22.34 5.16 4.18
CA TYR A 123 -23.08 5.12 2.93
C TYR A 123 -24.54 4.68 3.16
N LEU A 124 -24.77 3.60 3.91
CA LEU A 124 -26.10 3.07 4.19
C LEU A 124 -26.91 3.95 5.16
N LEU A 125 -26.26 4.54 6.16
CA LEU A 125 -26.92 5.28 7.25
C LEU A 125 -27.08 6.79 6.97
N LEU A 126 -26.19 7.40 6.18
CA LEU A 126 -26.19 8.85 5.94
C LEU A 126 -26.46 9.17 4.47
N MET A 127 -25.66 8.61 3.55
CA MET A 127 -25.78 8.98 2.14
C MET A 127 -27.04 8.45 1.49
N LEU A 128 -27.42 7.20 1.79
CA LEU A 128 -28.58 6.58 1.18
C LEU A 128 -29.90 7.25 1.60
N PRO A 129 -30.14 7.59 2.88
CA PRO A 129 -31.32 8.39 3.26
C PRO A 129 -31.28 9.81 2.71
N LEU A 130 -30.11 10.45 2.66
CA LEU A 130 -29.96 11.76 2.04
C LEU A 130 -30.34 11.71 0.55
N PHE A 131 -29.91 10.68 -0.16
CA PHE A 131 -30.30 10.42 -1.54
C PHE A 131 -31.82 10.18 -1.68
N GLN A 132 -32.46 9.43 -0.77
CA GLN A 132 -33.93 9.30 -0.79
C GLN A 132 -34.63 10.64 -0.66
N TYR A 133 -34.14 11.47 0.25
CA TYR A 133 -34.69 12.78 0.50
C TYR A 133 -34.53 13.69 -0.73
N ASP A 134 -33.35 13.68 -1.32
CA ASP A 134 -33.00 14.42 -2.53
C ASP A 134 -33.84 13.97 -3.73
N ALA A 135 -33.96 12.66 -3.96
CA ALA A 135 -34.78 12.07 -5.02
C ALA A 135 -36.27 12.43 -4.85
N ARG A 136 -36.80 12.43 -3.62
CA ARG A 136 -38.17 12.88 -3.33
C ARG A 136 -38.35 14.38 -3.58
N ARG A 137 -37.34 15.21 -3.26
CA ARG A 137 -37.36 16.65 -3.55
C ARG A 137 -37.41 16.88 -5.06
N GLU A 138 -36.54 16.20 -5.80
CA GLU A 138 -36.41 16.30 -7.26
C GLU A 138 -37.70 15.88 -7.97
N MET A 139 -38.27 14.73 -7.59
CA MET A 139 -39.54 14.26 -8.16
C MET A 139 -40.75 15.14 -7.77
N ALA A 140 -40.67 15.89 -6.67
CA ALA A 140 -41.68 16.89 -6.29
C ALA A 140 -41.52 18.23 -7.02
N GLY A 141 -40.53 18.36 -7.92
CA GLY A 141 -40.27 19.54 -8.74
C GLY A 141 -39.74 20.74 -7.96
N ARG A 142 -39.06 20.52 -6.83
CA ARG A 142 -38.48 21.59 -5.99
C ARG A 142 -37.00 21.79 -6.33
N CYS A 143 -36.55 23.05 -6.34
CA CYS A 143 -35.16 23.41 -6.64
C CYS A 143 -34.17 22.85 -5.60
N GLU A 144 -32.92 22.60 -6.01
CA GLU A 144 -31.88 22.00 -5.15
C GLU A 144 -31.41 22.93 -4.03
N VAL A 145 -31.03 24.16 -4.39
CA VAL A 145 -30.49 25.16 -3.47
C VAL A 145 -31.59 25.85 -2.66
N TRP A 146 -32.78 26.01 -3.25
CA TRP A 146 -33.91 26.70 -2.63
C TRP A 146 -35.17 25.81 -2.61
N PRO A 147 -35.31 24.91 -1.63
CA PRO A 147 -36.38 23.90 -1.61
C PRO A 147 -37.80 24.48 -1.52
N TRP A 148 -37.93 25.75 -1.16
CA TRP A 148 -39.20 26.48 -1.04
C TRP A 148 -39.81 26.85 -2.40
N TYR A 149 -39.00 26.88 -3.47
CA TYR A 149 -39.49 27.19 -4.81
C TYR A 149 -39.76 25.91 -5.60
N ARG A 150 -40.98 25.82 -6.14
CA ARG A 150 -41.39 24.75 -7.06
C ARG A 150 -41.31 25.27 -8.49
N LEU A 151 -40.74 24.48 -9.39
CA LEU A 151 -40.72 24.80 -10.82
C LEU A 151 -42.14 24.92 -11.37
N HIS A 152 -42.33 25.80 -12.34
CA HIS A 152 -43.61 25.96 -13.01
C HIS A 152 -43.92 24.70 -13.85
N SER A 153 -45.17 24.24 -13.88
CA SER A 153 -45.56 22.96 -14.52
C SER A 153 -45.11 22.86 -15.98
N ARG A 154 -45.16 23.97 -16.74
CA ARG A 154 -44.65 24.02 -18.12
C ARG A 154 -43.14 23.73 -18.24
N SER A 155 -42.34 24.25 -17.30
CA SER A 155 -40.89 24.00 -17.27
C SER A 155 -40.56 22.55 -16.85
N GLN A 156 -41.41 21.91 -16.04
CA GLN A 156 -41.26 20.52 -15.63
C GLN A 156 -41.44 19.56 -16.82
N ASP A 157 -42.48 19.80 -17.63
CA ASP A 157 -42.75 19.01 -18.84
C ASP A 157 -41.66 19.19 -19.91
N GLU A 158 -41.16 20.40 -20.10
CA GLU A 158 -40.04 20.68 -21.02
C GLU A 158 -38.76 19.93 -20.59
N ILE A 159 -38.42 19.92 -19.30
CA ILE A 159 -37.24 19.19 -18.79
C ILE A 159 -37.43 17.67 -18.89
N CYS A 160 -38.63 17.15 -18.59
CA CYS A 160 -38.95 15.73 -18.72
C CYS A 160 -38.85 15.25 -20.17
N THR A 161 -39.40 16.01 -21.12
CA THR A 161 -39.36 15.67 -22.55
C THR A 161 -37.95 15.79 -23.11
N MET A 162 -37.14 16.76 -22.66
CA MET A 162 -35.71 16.82 -23.02
C MET A 162 -34.90 15.63 -22.51
N ASN A 163 -35.15 15.17 -21.27
CA ASN A 163 -34.48 13.99 -20.72
C ASN A 163 -34.96 12.69 -21.36
N ALA A 164 -36.26 12.57 -21.65
CA ALA A 164 -36.86 11.39 -22.29
C ALA A 164 -36.45 11.24 -23.76
N ASN A 165 -36.29 12.35 -24.48
CA ASN A 165 -35.85 12.34 -25.88
C ASN A 165 -34.34 12.09 -26.04
N GLY A 166 -33.62 11.82 -24.94
CA GLY A 166 -32.23 11.39 -24.99
C GLY A 166 -31.36 12.42 -25.66
N SER A 167 -31.12 13.56 -24.98
CA SER A 167 -30.02 14.42 -25.40
C SER A 167 -28.75 13.56 -25.46
N LEU A 168 -28.15 13.48 -26.64
CA LEU A 168 -26.92 12.78 -27.02
C LEU A 168 -25.65 13.22 -26.23
N ARG A 169 -25.82 13.80 -25.03
CA ARG A 169 -24.81 14.45 -24.20
C ARG A 169 -24.34 13.62 -23.01
N SER A 170 -24.95 12.46 -22.76
CA SER A 170 -24.46 11.51 -21.74
C SER A 170 -23.31 10.68 -22.31
N PRO A 171 -22.12 10.64 -21.65
CA PRO A 171 -20.99 9.79 -22.06
C PRO A 171 -21.36 8.30 -22.22
N VAL A 172 -22.40 7.86 -21.52
CA VAL A 172 -22.89 6.46 -21.51
C VAL A 172 -23.61 6.11 -22.81
N ASP A 173 -24.41 7.03 -23.35
CA ASP A 173 -25.12 6.78 -24.62
C ASP A 173 -24.15 6.78 -25.79
N TRP A 174 -23.14 7.65 -25.74
CA TRP A 174 -22.01 7.61 -26.68
C TRP A 174 -21.27 6.28 -26.60
N PHE A 175 -20.97 5.78 -25.39
CA PHE A 175 -20.34 4.47 -25.22
C PHE A 175 -21.21 3.34 -25.80
N LYS A 176 -22.53 3.37 -25.54
CA LYS A 176 -23.47 2.35 -26.00
C LYS A 176 -23.64 2.33 -27.53
N HIS A 177 -23.59 3.49 -28.19
CA HIS A 177 -23.84 3.58 -29.63
C HIS A 177 -22.56 3.58 -30.47
N ALA A 178 -21.45 4.11 -29.97
CA ALA A 178 -20.19 4.16 -30.70
C ALA A 178 -19.26 3.00 -30.34
N ILE A 179 -19.00 2.78 -29.05
CA ILE A 179 -17.96 1.85 -28.59
C ILE A 179 -18.47 0.41 -28.49
N ALA A 180 -19.66 0.19 -27.92
CA ALA A 180 -20.20 -1.14 -27.72
C ALA A 180 -20.33 -1.97 -29.02
N PRO A 181 -20.88 -1.45 -30.14
CA PRO A 181 -20.94 -2.22 -31.39
C PRO A 181 -19.56 -2.44 -32.01
N LEU A 182 -18.63 -1.50 -31.83
CA LEU A 182 -17.25 -1.63 -32.32
C LEU A 182 -16.53 -2.80 -31.60
N ILE A 183 -16.61 -2.86 -30.27
CA ILE A 183 -15.97 -3.93 -29.48
C ILE A 183 -16.62 -5.30 -29.75
N HIS A 184 -17.93 -5.34 -29.99
CA HIS A 184 -18.65 -6.60 -30.20
C HIS A 184 -18.40 -7.25 -31.58
N ASN A 185 -17.80 -6.51 -32.53
CA ASN A 185 -17.43 -7.08 -33.83
C ASN A 185 -16.42 -8.24 -33.65
N LYS A 186 -16.62 -9.36 -34.37
CA LYS A 186 -15.81 -10.58 -34.23
C LYS A 186 -14.31 -10.32 -34.39
N TRP A 187 -13.94 -9.45 -35.33
CA TRP A 187 -12.56 -9.07 -35.61
C TRP A 187 -11.96 -8.21 -34.49
N CYS A 188 -12.68 -7.18 -34.04
CA CYS A 188 -12.25 -6.34 -32.92
C CYS A 188 -12.14 -7.15 -31.63
N ARG A 189 -13.08 -8.05 -31.36
CA ARG A 189 -13.03 -8.95 -30.20
C ARG A 189 -11.79 -9.85 -30.22
N ALA A 190 -11.48 -10.45 -31.36
CA ALA A 190 -10.27 -11.25 -31.52
C ALA A 190 -9.00 -10.40 -31.33
N GLY A 191 -8.96 -9.20 -31.91
CA GLY A 191 -7.85 -8.26 -31.76
C GLY A 191 -7.65 -7.81 -30.32
N VAL A 192 -8.73 -7.47 -29.61
CA VAL A 192 -8.69 -7.09 -28.18
C VAL A 192 -8.19 -8.26 -27.34
N LEU A 193 -8.70 -9.47 -27.56
CA LEU A 193 -8.22 -10.67 -26.85
C LEU A 193 -6.71 -10.91 -27.11
N GLY A 194 -6.28 -10.78 -28.36
CA GLY A 194 -4.86 -10.89 -28.74
C GLY A 194 -3.99 -9.85 -28.05
N MET A 195 -4.42 -8.58 -28.04
CA MET A 195 -3.71 -7.48 -27.38
C MET A 195 -3.60 -7.68 -25.86
N PHE A 196 -4.69 -8.05 -25.19
CA PHE A 196 -4.65 -8.35 -23.75
C PHE A 196 -3.79 -9.57 -23.43
N SER A 197 -3.82 -10.60 -24.28
CA SER A 197 -2.98 -11.79 -24.08
C SER A 197 -1.50 -11.46 -24.29
N PHE A 198 -1.18 -10.68 -25.32
CA PHE A 198 0.19 -10.24 -25.60
C PHE A 198 0.73 -9.33 -24.49
N THR A 199 -0.06 -8.36 -24.02
CA THR A 199 0.33 -7.49 -22.90
C THR A 199 0.46 -8.26 -21.59
N LEU A 200 -0.38 -9.28 -21.35
CA LEU A 200 -0.24 -10.17 -20.19
C LEU A 200 1.06 -10.97 -20.26
N ILE A 201 1.36 -11.62 -21.39
CA ILE A 201 2.61 -12.36 -21.58
C ILE A 201 3.82 -11.42 -21.43
N GLY A 202 3.76 -10.22 -22.02
CA GLY A 202 4.78 -9.19 -21.88
C GLY A 202 4.98 -8.75 -20.43
N SER A 203 3.89 -8.52 -19.68
CA SER A 203 3.97 -8.13 -18.27
C SER A 203 4.58 -9.23 -17.39
N VAL A 204 4.26 -10.50 -17.64
CA VAL A 204 4.87 -11.64 -16.95
C VAL A 204 6.36 -11.72 -17.25
N TYR A 205 6.75 -11.56 -18.52
CA TYR A 205 8.15 -11.52 -18.91
C TYR A 205 8.92 -10.36 -18.25
N CYS A 206 8.37 -9.15 -18.25
CA CYS A 206 8.98 -8.00 -17.60
C CYS A 206 9.10 -8.17 -16.09
N THR A 207 8.16 -8.88 -15.45
CA THR A 207 8.22 -9.16 -14.01
C THR A 207 9.43 -10.04 -13.65
N LEU A 208 9.87 -10.92 -14.55
CA LEU A 208 11.06 -11.75 -14.34
C LEU A 208 12.37 -10.95 -14.38
N MET A 209 12.37 -9.80 -15.06
CA MET A 209 13.52 -8.90 -15.18
C MET A 209 13.50 -7.79 -14.12
N LEU A 210 12.53 -7.81 -13.20
CA LEU A 210 12.40 -6.77 -12.20
C LEU A 210 13.50 -6.92 -11.14
N GLU A 211 14.34 -5.90 -11.01
CA GLU A 211 15.33 -5.83 -9.94
C GLU A 211 14.64 -5.64 -8.59
N TYR A 212 15.07 -6.42 -7.60
CA TYR A 212 14.55 -6.33 -6.23
C TYR A 212 15.43 -5.42 -5.41
N GLY A 213 14.83 -4.39 -4.83
CA GLY A 213 15.53 -3.46 -3.95
C GLY A 213 14.91 -2.08 -4.00
N PHE A 214 15.06 -1.34 -2.91
CA PHE A 214 14.70 0.06 -2.88
C PHE A 214 15.98 0.88 -2.89
N ASP A 215 16.22 1.60 -3.98
CA ASP A 215 17.34 2.55 -4.07
C ASP A 215 17.10 3.69 -3.07
N GLN A 216 17.99 3.80 -2.10
CA GLN A 216 17.91 4.78 -1.03
C GLN A 216 17.99 6.22 -1.55
N THR A 217 18.63 6.46 -2.70
CA THR A 217 18.72 7.79 -3.30
C THR A 217 17.35 8.31 -3.74
N MET A 218 16.41 7.41 -4.08
CA MET A 218 15.03 7.77 -4.45
C MET A 218 14.14 8.14 -3.27
N ALA A 219 14.56 7.88 -2.03
CA ALA A 219 13.83 8.28 -0.83
C ALA A 219 13.83 9.80 -0.61
N PHE A 220 14.83 10.49 -1.16
CA PHE A 220 15.08 11.90 -0.93
C PHE A 220 14.75 12.73 -2.18
N SER A 221 14.33 13.98 -1.97
CA SER A 221 14.19 14.95 -3.07
C SER A 221 15.53 15.16 -3.76
N LYS A 222 15.54 15.28 -5.08
CA LYS A 222 16.75 15.56 -5.89
C LYS A 222 17.51 16.82 -5.47
N SER A 223 16.84 17.74 -4.77
CA SER A 223 17.44 18.98 -4.24
C SER A 223 18.02 18.82 -2.83
N SER A 224 17.84 17.67 -2.19
CA SER A 224 18.33 17.42 -0.83
C SER A 224 19.84 17.26 -0.81
N TYR A 225 20.48 17.81 0.23
CA TYR A 225 21.91 17.59 0.47
C TYR A 225 22.23 16.11 0.72
N LEU A 226 21.26 15.32 1.19
CA LEU A 226 21.43 13.89 1.45
C LEU A 226 21.66 13.10 0.16
N SER A 227 20.95 13.43 -0.93
CA SER A 227 21.16 12.78 -2.22
C SER A 227 22.59 12.99 -2.70
N ARG A 228 23.08 14.24 -2.64
CA ARG A 228 24.46 14.58 -3.00
C ARG A 228 25.49 13.95 -2.06
N HIS A 229 25.15 13.77 -0.78
CA HIS A 229 26.01 13.08 0.17
C HIS A 229 26.16 11.59 -0.17
N PHE A 230 25.06 10.90 -0.49
CA PHE A 230 25.10 9.50 -0.89
C PHE A 230 25.82 9.29 -2.24
N GLU A 231 25.64 10.19 -3.19
CA GLU A 231 26.41 10.20 -4.44
C GLU A 231 27.91 10.32 -4.15
N ASN A 232 28.31 11.31 -3.34
CA ASN A 232 29.71 11.50 -2.97
C ASN A 232 30.29 10.31 -2.18
N LEU A 233 29.50 9.66 -1.31
CA LEU A 233 29.92 8.45 -0.61
C LEU A 233 30.13 7.31 -1.60
N ASN A 234 29.22 7.10 -2.55
CA ASN A 234 29.34 6.02 -3.53
C ASN A 234 30.52 6.24 -4.50
N GLU A 235 30.84 7.49 -4.82
CA GLU A 235 31.96 7.84 -5.71
C GLU A 235 33.33 7.82 -5.01
N ASN A 236 33.41 8.28 -3.76
CA ASN A 236 34.70 8.53 -3.09
C ASN A 236 35.02 7.56 -1.96
N LEU A 237 34.04 6.84 -1.40
CA LEU A 237 34.27 5.95 -0.28
C LEU A 237 34.66 4.55 -0.78
N ASN A 238 35.92 4.18 -0.56
CA ASN A 238 36.46 2.87 -0.93
C ASN A 238 36.20 1.78 0.13
N ILE A 239 35.46 2.09 1.20
CA ILE A 239 35.18 1.17 2.30
C ILE A 239 33.68 1.02 2.52
N GLY A 240 33.25 -0.22 2.78
CA GLY A 240 31.86 -0.51 3.16
C GLY A 240 31.58 -0.27 4.65
N PRO A 241 30.33 -0.49 5.09
CA PRO A 241 30.00 -0.50 6.51
C PRO A 241 30.76 -1.62 7.24
N PRO A 242 31.19 -1.40 8.50
CA PRO A 242 31.91 -2.41 9.27
C PRO A 242 30.98 -3.59 9.63
N VAL A 243 31.54 -4.80 9.58
CA VAL A 243 30.84 -6.03 9.96
C VAL A 243 31.38 -6.53 11.30
N TRP A 244 30.49 -6.87 12.21
CA TRP A 244 30.82 -7.40 13.54
C TRP A 244 30.39 -8.85 13.63
N PHE A 245 31.36 -9.75 13.77
CA PHE A 245 31.09 -11.16 14.04
C PHE A 245 30.95 -11.36 15.54
N VAL A 246 29.70 -11.44 16.01
CA VAL A 246 29.37 -11.58 17.43
C VAL A 246 29.30 -13.06 17.80
N VAL A 247 30.01 -13.44 18.85
CA VAL A 247 29.97 -14.80 19.42
C VAL A 247 28.99 -14.80 20.58
N GLU A 248 27.86 -15.48 20.41
CA GLU A 248 26.84 -15.63 21.44
C GLU A 248 27.03 -16.92 22.24
N GLY A 249 26.73 -16.87 23.54
CA GLY A 249 26.74 -18.03 24.44
C GLY A 249 27.85 -18.03 25.49
N ASP A 250 27.82 -19.04 26.38
CA ASP A 250 28.77 -19.21 27.47
C ASP A 250 30.08 -19.84 26.97
N VAL A 251 30.97 -18.99 26.48
CA VAL A 251 32.29 -19.40 25.98
C VAL A 251 33.33 -19.32 27.11
N GLN A 252 33.98 -20.45 27.40
CA GLN A 252 35.07 -20.52 28.37
C GLN A 252 36.37 -19.98 27.79
N TRP A 253 36.51 -18.65 27.75
CA TRP A 253 37.69 -17.97 27.19
C TRP A 253 39.01 -18.28 27.91
N HIS A 254 38.97 -18.88 29.10
CA HIS A 254 40.17 -19.27 29.84
C HIS A 254 40.80 -20.57 29.34
N ASP A 255 40.06 -21.41 28.62
CA ASP A 255 40.60 -22.66 28.06
C ASP A 255 41.38 -22.37 26.78
N GLU A 256 42.65 -22.80 26.74
CA GLU A 256 43.53 -22.68 25.58
C GLU A 256 42.92 -23.34 24.33
N LYS A 257 42.25 -24.49 24.49
CA LYS A 257 41.60 -25.18 23.35
C LYS A 257 40.49 -24.36 22.74
N VAL A 258 39.81 -23.55 23.54
CA VAL A 258 38.76 -22.64 23.07
C VAL A 258 39.42 -21.44 22.39
N GLN A 259 40.44 -20.84 22.99
CA GLN A 259 41.17 -19.71 22.41
C GLN A 259 41.71 -20.03 21.01
N ARG A 260 42.31 -21.21 20.82
CA ARG A 260 42.88 -21.66 19.53
C ARG A 260 41.87 -21.72 18.39
N LYS A 261 40.58 -21.89 18.69
CA LYS A 261 39.50 -21.88 17.70
C LYS A 261 39.08 -20.48 17.24
N PHE A 262 39.50 -19.42 17.92
CA PHE A 262 39.13 -18.05 17.58
C PHE A 262 40.30 -17.16 17.15
N CYS A 263 41.51 -17.40 17.69
CA CYS A 263 42.69 -16.56 17.45
C CYS A 263 43.34 -16.76 16.05
N THR A 264 44.17 -15.80 15.61
CA THR A 264 44.95 -15.86 14.34
C THR A 264 46.46 -15.98 14.53
N LEU A 265 46.92 -15.98 15.77
CA LEU A 265 48.34 -16.03 16.12
C LEU A 265 48.97 -17.41 15.83
N ALA A 266 50.30 -17.46 15.83
CA ALA A 266 51.04 -18.71 15.75
C ALA A 266 50.68 -19.64 16.92
N GLY A 267 50.19 -20.83 16.62
CA GLY A 267 49.68 -21.80 17.60
C GLY A 267 48.16 -21.93 17.60
N CYS A 268 47.42 -21.01 16.97
CA CYS A 268 45.99 -21.15 16.73
C CYS A 268 45.70 -22.18 15.63
N ASP A 269 44.46 -22.69 15.59
CA ASP A 269 44.07 -23.65 14.57
C ASP A 269 43.97 -22.97 13.19
N GLU A 270 44.39 -23.64 12.12
CA GLU A 270 44.34 -23.08 10.76
C GLU A 270 42.90 -22.77 10.32
N ASN A 271 41.93 -23.55 10.80
CA ASN A 271 40.50 -23.36 10.59
C ASN A 271 39.83 -22.59 11.72
N SER A 272 40.59 -21.81 12.51
CA SER A 272 40.00 -20.92 13.50
C SER A 272 39.05 -19.91 12.84
N MET A 273 38.08 -19.41 13.60
CA MET A 273 37.19 -18.35 13.13
C MET A 273 38.01 -17.15 12.63
N GLY A 274 38.99 -16.71 13.41
CA GLY A 274 39.84 -15.59 13.05
C GLY A 274 40.58 -15.82 11.74
N ASN A 275 41.21 -16.99 11.57
CA ASN A 275 41.94 -17.32 10.34
C ASN A 275 41.01 -17.46 9.14
N THR A 276 39.79 -17.96 9.34
CA THR A 276 38.78 -18.07 8.29
C THR A 276 38.32 -16.69 7.84
N ILE A 277 37.96 -15.79 8.77
CA ILE A 277 37.53 -14.42 8.43
C ILE A 277 38.68 -13.66 7.79
N ARG A 278 39.89 -13.78 8.34
CA ARG A 278 41.10 -13.15 7.78
C ARG A 278 41.38 -13.64 6.37
N SER A 279 41.38 -14.95 6.14
CA SER A 279 41.62 -15.50 4.80
C SER A 279 40.56 -15.06 3.80
N LEU A 280 39.30 -14.97 4.20
CA LEU A 280 38.23 -14.42 3.35
C LEU A 280 38.40 -12.92 3.09
N ALA A 281 38.76 -12.11 4.09
CA ALA A 281 38.94 -10.67 3.93
C ALA A 281 40.11 -10.30 3.01
N PHE A 282 41.16 -11.14 2.96
CA PHE A 282 42.32 -10.99 2.09
C PHE A 282 42.21 -11.77 0.77
N ALA A 283 41.18 -12.61 0.58
CA ALA A 283 40.99 -13.34 -0.66
C ALA A 283 40.55 -12.39 -1.78
N GLU A 284 41.38 -12.24 -2.81
CA GLU A 284 41.00 -11.49 -4.01
C GLU A 284 39.95 -12.26 -4.81
N ASN A 285 38.84 -11.59 -5.14
CA ASN A 285 37.86 -12.01 -6.16
C ASN A 285 37.15 -13.36 -5.91
N TYR A 286 36.82 -13.70 -4.67
CA TYR A 286 35.92 -14.84 -4.44
C TYR A 286 34.48 -14.47 -4.81
N PRO A 287 33.81 -15.19 -5.73
CA PRO A 287 32.45 -14.85 -6.16
C PRO A 287 31.49 -14.92 -4.96
N GLY A 288 30.88 -13.79 -4.61
CA GLY A 288 29.95 -13.67 -3.49
C GLY A 288 30.58 -13.25 -2.15
N ASN A 289 31.90 -12.98 -2.11
CA ASN A 289 32.54 -12.38 -0.94
C ASN A 289 32.58 -10.86 -1.07
N PHE A 290 32.08 -10.15 -0.07
CA PHE A 290 32.08 -8.69 0.02
C PHE A 290 32.93 -8.18 1.21
N LEU A 291 33.65 -9.08 1.89
CA LEU A 291 34.52 -8.72 3.01
C LEU A 291 35.85 -8.24 2.46
N HIS A 292 36.22 -7.01 2.80
CA HIS A 292 37.50 -6.42 2.48
C HIS A 292 38.02 -5.61 3.67
N GLY A 293 39.33 -5.68 3.91
CA GLY A 293 40.04 -4.90 4.92
C GLY A 293 40.59 -5.72 6.09
N ASP A 294 41.05 -5.02 7.12
CA ASP A 294 41.68 -5.63 8.28
C ASP A 294 40.65 -6.23 9.24
N VAL A 295 41.00 -7.40 9.79
CA VAL A 295 40.19 -8.11 10.78
C VAL A 295 40.77 -7.86 12.16
N TYR A 296 39.96 -7.30 13.05
CA TYR A 296 40.35 -7.00 14.44
C TYR A 296 39.79 -8.05 15.39
N ILE A 297 40.67 -8.75 16.09
CA ILE A 297 40.33 -9.79 17.07
C ILE A 297 40.94 -9.39 18.41
N TRP A 298 40.08 -9.13 19.40
CA TRP A 298 40.51 -8.69 20.73
C TRP A 298 41.37 -9.75 21.43
N LEU A 299 41.07 -11.04 21.20
CA LEU A 299 41.80 -12.16 21.80
C LEU A 299 43.27 -12.18 21.35
N ASP A 300 43.54 -11.89 20.07
CA ASP A 300 44.91 -11.84 19.55
C ASP A 300 45.69 -10.70 20.21
N SER A 301 45.05 -9.53 20.35
CA SER A 301 45.67 -8.38 21.03
C SER A 301 45.95 -8.69 22.49
N PHE A 302 45.04 -9.38 23.18
CA PHE A 302 45.21 -9.82 24.56
C PHE A 302 46.38 -10.82 24.72
N LEU A 303 46.42 -11.86 23.87
CA LEU A 303 47.49 -12.87 23.91
C LEU A 303 48.85 -12.26 23.58
N GLN A 304 48.90 -11.32 22.63
CA GLN A 304 50.13 -10.59 22.31
C GLN A 304 50.57 -9.66 23.45
N PHE A 305 49.63 -8.99 24.11
CA PHE A 305 49.88 -8.16 25.29
C PHE A 305 50.44 -8.98 26.46
N MET A 306 49.93 -10.20 26.66
CA MET A 306 50.34 -11.13 27.72
C MET A 306 51.59 -11.95 27.37
N HIS A 307 52.15 -11.82 26.17
CA HIS A 307 53.28 -12.63 25.75
C HIS A 307 54.50 -12.38 26.67
N PRO A 308 55.11 -13.41 27.28
CA PRO A 308 56.22 -13.25 28.24
C PRO A 308 57.49 -12.58 27.70
N ARG A 309 57.65 -12.49 26.38
CA ARG A 309 58.74 -11.73 25.75
C ARG A 309 58.40 -10.25 25.53
N GLY A 310 57.14 -9.90 25.67
CA GLY A 310 56.66 -8.52 25.58
C GLY A 310 56.97 -7.73 26.84
N THR A 311 57.08 -6.41 26.70
CA THR A 311 57.31 -5.49 27.82
C THR A 311 56.02 -4.90 28.39
N CYS A 312 54.86 -5.33 27.86
CA CYS A 312 53.57 -4.68 28.08
C CYS A 312 52.92 -5.05 29.43
N CYS A 313 52.94 -6.33 29.81
CA CYS A 313 52.39 -6.80 31.08
C CYS A 313 53.52 -7.05 32.09
N LYS A 314 53.62 -6.22 33.13
CA LYS A 314 54.63 -6.33 34.19
C LYS A 314 53.98 -6.36 35.57
N ASP A 315 54.42 -7.29 36.41
CA ASP A 315 54.13 -7.25 37.85
C ASP A 315 55.20 -6.40 38.57
N GLN A 316 54.83 -5.69 39.64
CA GLN A 316 55.73 -4.84 40.42
C GLN A 316 56.94 -5.61 40.97
N ARG A 317 56.81 -6.93 41.18
CA ARG A 317 57.90 -7.81 41.62
C ARG A 317 58.96 -8.11 40.56
N GLN A 318 58.71 -7.83 39.27
CA GLN A 318 59.66 -8.05 38.17
C GLN A 318 60.49 -6.80 37.81
N GLN A 319 60.31 -5.69 38.53
CA GLN A 319 61.03 -4.42 38.30
C GLN A 319 62.16 -4.14 39.32
N LEU A 320 62.37 -5.02 40.30
CA LEU A 320 63.47 -5.00 41.27
C LEU A 320 64.54 -6.02 40.86
#